data_AF-A0A2D9RWJ6-F1
#
_entry.id   AF-A0A2D9RWJ6-F1
#
_cell.length_a   1.000
_cell.length_b   1.000
_cell.length_c   1.000
_cell.angle_alpha   90.00
_cell.angle_beta   90.00
_cell.angle_gamma   90.00
#
_symmetry.space_group_name_H-M   'P 1'
#
loop_
_entity.id
_entity.type
_entity.pdbx_description
1 polymer ?
#
loop_
_entity_poly.entity_id
_entity_poly.type
_entity_poly.pdbx_seq_one_letter_code
_entity_poly.pdbx_strand_id
1 'polypeptide(L)' 'MPRNTSVTIGNHYEAFIAQQLQEGRYGSASEVVRAGLRLLEEHEGRVQQLRAALIEGENSGFVEYNLKEFMDSLD' A
#
# COMPACT_ATOMS: atom_id res chain seq x y z
N MET A 1 -23.29 -1.66 6.63
CA MET A 1 -24.11 -2.29 5.57
C MET A 1 -23.34 -2.23 4.26
N PRO A 2 -23.16 -3.33 3.52
CA PRO A 2 -22.60 -3.27 2.17
C PRO A 2 -23.49 -2.37 1.30
N ARG A 3 -22.87 -1.42 0.60
CA ARG A 3 -23.56 -0.60 -0.40
C ARG A 3 -23.19 -1.09 -1.80
N ASN A 4 -24.19 -1.30 -2.63
CA ASN A 4 -23.97 -1.57 -4.05
C ASN A 4 -23.72 -0.24 -4.76
N THR A 5 -22.53 -0.10 -5.34
CA THR A 5 -22.11 1.11 -6.05
C THR A 5 -21.90 0.75 -7.51
N SER A 6 -22.57 1.46 -8.41
CA SER A 6 -22.28 1.38 -9.84
C SER A 6 -21.14 2.34 -10.16
N VAL A 7 -20.15 1.87 -10.91
CA VAL A 7 -18.98 2.66 -11.33
C VAL A 7 -18.74 2.44 -12.81
N THR A 8 -18.47 3.52 -13.53
CA THR A 8 -18.05 3.44 -14.93
C THR A 8 -16.55 3.17 -14.98
N ILE A 9 -16.15 2.16 -15.73
CA ILE A 9 -14.75 1.76 -15.87
C ILE A 9 -14.36 1.91 -17.34
N GLY A 10 -13.14 2.41 -17.61
CA GLY A 10 -12.66 2.55 -18.98
C GLY A 10 -12.32 1.22 -19.63
N ASN A 11 -12.37 1.16 -20.97
CA ASN A 11 -12.15 -0.04 -21.79
C ASN A 11 -10.89 -0.84 -21.42
N HIS A 12 -9.80 -0.17 -21.05
CA HIS A 12 -8.55 -0.81 -20.60
C HIS A 12 -8.79 -1.74 -19.39
N TYR A 13 -9.50 -1.23 -18.39
CA TYR A 13 -9.75 -1.99 -17.16
C TYR A 13 -10.86 -3.02 -17.33
N GLU A 14 -11.81 -2.80 -18.24
CA GLU A 14 -12.76 -3.85 -18.62
C GLU A 14 -12.03 -5.07 -19.20
N ALA A 15 -11.08 -4.86 -20.12
CA ALA A 15 -10.27 -5.94 -20.69
C ALA A 15 -9.43 -6.64 -19.61
N PHE A 16 -8.81 -5.87 -18.72
CA PHE A 16 -8.08 -6.43 -17.59
C PHE A 16 -8.97 -7.31 -16.69
N ILE A 17 -10.15 -6.81 -16.29
CA ILE A 17 -11.09 -7.57 -15.46
C ILE A 17 -11.54 -8.84 -16.19
N ALA A 18 -11.88 -8.75 -17.48
CA ALA A 18 -12.27 -9.91 -18.27
C ALA A 18 -11.18 -10.99 -18.30
N GLN A 19 -9.91 -10.59 -18.47
CA GLN A 19 -8.78 -11.51 -18.42
C GLN A 19 -8.65 -12.18 -17.03
N GLN A 20 -8.76 -11.40 -15.94
CA GLN A 20 -8.69 -11.93 -14.58
C GLN A 20 -9.77 -13.00 -14.30
N LEU A 21 -10.96 -12.82 -14.87
CA LEU A 21 -12.07 -13.77 -14.77
C LEU A 21 -11.84 -15.01 -15.65
N GLN A 22 -11.37 -14.83 -16.88
CA GLN A 22 -11.08 -15.95 -17.79
C GLN A 22 -10.00 -16.88 -17.25
N GLU A 23 -8.99 -16.34 -16.58
CA GLU A 23 -7.95 -17.11 -15.92
C GLU A 23 -8.42 -17.80 -14.63
N GLY A 24 -9.67 -17.57 -14.20
CA GLY A 24 -10.25 -18.17 -13.01
C GLY A 24 -9.69 -17.63 -11.69
N ARG A 25 -8.94 -16.51 -11.72
CA ARG A 25 -8.37 -15.90 -10.51
C ARG A 25 -9.42 -15.28 -9.59
N TYR A 26 -10.55 -14.86 -10.16
CA TYR A 26 -11.67 -14.26 -9.44
C TYR A 26 -13.00 -14.77 -10.01
N GLY A 27 -14.04 -14.80 -9.19
CA GLY A 27 -15.39 -15.23 -9.57
C GLY A 27 -16.30 -14.10 -10.06
N SER A 28 -15.92 -12.82 -9.87
CA SER A 28 -16.68 -11.68 -10.38
C SER A 28 -15.86 -10.41 -10.54
N ALA A 29 -16.33 -9.49 -11.40
CA ALA A 29 -15.72 -8.17 -11.57
C ALA A 29 -15.61 -7.41 -10.23
N SER A 30 -16.63 -7.53 -9.37
CA SER A 30 -16.62 -6.91 -8.05
C SER A 30 -15.52 -7.46 -7.13
N GLU A 31 -15.13 -8.72 -7.27
CA GLU A 31 -13.99 -9.28 -6.53
C GLU A 31 -12.66 -8.70 -7.00
N VAL A 32 -12.48 -8.54 -8.31
CA VAL A 32 -11.29 -7.90 -8.89
C VAL A 32 -11.16 -6.46 -8.37
N VAL A 33 -12.27 -5.70 -8.40
CA VAL A 33 -12.30 -4.32 -7.88
C VAL A 33 -11.97 -4.28 -6.39
N ARG A 34 -12.56 -5.17 -5.57
CA ARG A 34 -12.23 -5.25 -4.14
C ARG A 34 -10.77 -5.63 -3.89
N ALA A 35 -10.19 -6.51 -4.69
CA ALA A 35 -8.77 -6.84 -4.60
C ALA A 35 -7.89 -5.62 -4.89
N GLY A 36 -8.22 -4.86 -5.94
CA GLY A 36 -7.54 -3.61 -6.24
C GLY A 36 -7.65 -2.57 -5.11
N LEU A 37 -8.84 -2.41 -4.53
CA LEU A 37 -9.05 -1.48 -3.41
C LEU A 37 -8.25 -1.89 -2.15
N ARG A 38 -8.15 -3.19 -1.85
CA ARG A 38 -7.32 -3.68 -0.72
C ARG A 38 -5.84 -3.35 -0.92
N LEU A 39 -5.32 -3.55 -2.13
CA LEU A 39 -3.93 -3.20 -2.45
C LEU A 39 -3.68 -1.70 -2.33
N LEU A 40 -4.64 -0.87 -2.76
CA LEU A 40 -4.56 0.58 -2.63
C LEU A 40 -4.55 1.00 -1.15
N GLU A 41 -5.47 0.46 -0.34
CA GLU A 41 -5.55 0.73 1.10
C GLU A 41 -4.25 0.36 1.82
N GLU A 42 -3.69 -0.81 1.53
CA GLU A 42 -2.42 -1.26 2.11
C GLU A 42 -1.26 -0.34 1.70
N HIS A 43 -1.20 0.07 0.44
CA HIS A 43 -0.18 0.99 -0.05
C HIS A 43 -0.26 2.35 0.64
N GLU A 44 -1.46 2.95 0.69
CA GLU A 44 -1.67 4.23 1.36
C GLU A 44 -1.33 4.15 2.85
N GLY A 45 -1.70 3.05 3.53
CA GLY A 45 -1.32 2.81 4.93
C GLY A 45 0.19 2.76 5.13
N ARG A 46 0.92 2.05 4.25
CA ARG A 46 2.39 2.00 4.30
C ARG A 46 3.04 3.35 4.05
N VAL A 47 2.54 4.12 3.09
CA VAL A 47 3.05 5.47 2.79
C VAL A 47 2.83 6.41 3.97
N GLN A 48 1.67 6.36 4.62
CA GLN A 48 1.38 7.16 5.81
C GLN A 48 2.30 6.80 6.98
N GLN A 49 2.52 5.51 7.23
CA GLN A 49 3.45 5.05 8.27
C GLN A 49 4.88 5.50 8.01
N LEU A 50 5.35 5.39 6.77
CA LEU A 50 6.69 5.84 6.38
C LEU A 50 6.85 7.35 6.60
N ARG A 51 5.85 8.16 6.21
CA ARG A 51 5.88 9.61 6.44
C ARG A 51 5.92 9.94 7.93
N ALA A 52 5.13 9.24 8.75
CA ALA A 52 5.15 9.44 10.19
C ALA A 52 6.53 9.13 10.80
N ALA A 53 7.16 8.03 10.40
CA ALA A 53 8.50 7.65 10.86
C ALA A 53 9.58 8.66 10.44
N LEU A 54 9.48 9.22 9.23
CA LEU A 54 10.38 10.29 8.77
C LEU A 54 10.23 11.56 9.61
N ILE A 55 8.98 12.00 9.85
CA ILE A 55 8.69 13.17 10.69
C ILE A 55 9.18 12.95 12.13
N GLU A 56 9.04 11.75 12.67
CA GLU A 56 9.59 11.39 13.99
C GLU A 56 11.12 11.54 14.01
N GLY A 57 11.81 11.03 13.00
CA GLY A 57 13.26 11.19 12.86
C GLY A 57 13.68 12.65 12.72
N GLU A 58 13.00 13.44 11.90
CA GLU A 58 13.24 14.89 11.74
C GLU A 58 13.07 15.65 13.06
N ASN A 59 12.09 15.27 13.87
CA ASN A 59 11.82 15.90 15.17
C ASN A 59 12.71 15.36 16.31
N SER A 60 13.40 14.24 16.12
CA SER A 60 14.33 13.67 17.12
C SER A 60 15.64 14.46 17.25
N GLY A 61 15.88 15.39 16.33
CA GLY A 61 17.13 16.15 16.23
C GLY A 61 18.24 15.37 15.52
N PHE A 62 19.37 16.04 15.29
CA PHE A 62 20.52 15.46 14.62
C PHE A 62 21.67 15.27 15.61
N VAL A 63 22.40 14.16 15.44
CA VAL A 63 23.61 13.85 16.22
C VAL A 63 24.75 13.54 15.25
N GLU A 64 25.99 13.83 15.66
CA GLU A 64 27.15 13.32 14.93
C GLU A 64 27.24 11.81 15.12
N TYR A 65 27.33 11.08 14.00
CA TYR A 65 27.34 9.62 14.01
C TYR A 65 28.77 9.09 13.85
N ASN A 66 29.21 8.30 14.83
CA ASN A 66 30.44 7.52 14.75
C ASN A 66 30.13 6.04 15.00
N LEU A 67 30.32 5.21 13.97
CA LEU A 67 30.03 3.77 14.05
C LEU A 67 30.87 3.07 15.12
N LYS A 68 32.15 3.42 15.29
CA LYS A 68 33.03 2.76 16.27
C LYS A 68 32.59 3.09 17.69
N GLU A 69 32.37 4.36 17.99
CA GLU A 69 31.89 4.78 19.32
C GLU A 69 30.51 4.20 19.65
N PHE A 70 29.63 4.11 18.65
CA PHE A 70 28.33 3.46 18.80
C PHE A 70 28.48 1.96 19.11
N MET A 71 29.31 1.23 18.37
CA MET A 71 29.54 -0.20 18.62
C MET A 71 30.19 -0.43 19.99
N ASP A 72 31.17 0.38 20.36
CA ASP A 72 31.84 0.32 21.67
C ASP A 72 30.86 0.62 22.84
N SER A 73 29.73 1.31 22.59
CA SER A 73 28.69 1.59 23.59
C SER A 73 27.65 0.47 23.76
N LEU A 74 27.65 -0.53 22.87
CA LEU A 74 26.71 -1.65 22.89
C LEU A 74 27.29 -2.91 23.57
N ASP A 75 28.61 -2.96 23.81
CA ASP A 75 29.33 -4.00 24.56
C ASP A 75 29.38 -3.70 26.07
#